data_AF-A0A968QPQ4-F1
#
_entry.id   AF-A0A968QPQ4-F1
#
_cell.length_a   1.000
_cell.length_b   1.000
_cell.length_c   1.000
_cell.angle_alpha   90.00
_cell.angle_beta   90.00
_cell.angle_gamma   90.00
#
_symmetry.space_group_name_H-M   'P 1'
#
loop_
_entity.id
_entity.type
_entity.pdbx_description
1 polymer ?
#
loop_
_entity_poly.entity_id
_entity_poly.type
_entity_poly.pdbx_seq_one_letter_code
_entity_poly.pdbx_strand_id
1 'polypeptide(L)'
;MISTCFNHPADINPNNFTLTIGELTAYGLAWKNGTNWTIPPNPIPVAYVTRAGALWQGGETYRFDSTAGAAPMCWVNTLVS
;
A
#
# COMPACT_ATOMS: atom_id res chain seq x y z
N MET A 1 -21.50 2.33 1.42
CA MET A 1 -20.84 1.18 0.77
C MET A 1 -19.35 1.29 1.05
N ILE A 2 -18.79 0.31 1.74
CA ILE A 2 -17.41 0.34 2.28
C ILE A 2 -16.47 0.04 1.11
N SER A 3 -15.62 0.98 0.71
CA SER A 3 -14.54 0.73 -0.24
C SER A 3 -13.63 -0.36 0.33
N THR A 4 -13.62 -1.52 -0.31
CA THR A 4 -12.91 -2.73 0.12
C THR A 4 -11.40 -2.52 0.07
N CYS A 5 -10.78 -2.23 1.23
CA CYS A 5 -9.34 -2.04 1.44
C CYS A 5 -8.54 -3.36 1.39
N PHE A 6 -8.85 -4.26 0.45
CA PHE A 6 -8.27 -5.60 0.45
C PHE A 6 -6.76 -5.59 0.14
N ASN A 7 -6.34 -4.90 -0.93
CA ASN A 7 -4.94 -4.70 -1.30
C ASN A 7 -4.51 -3.23 -1.09
N HIS A 8 -3.22 -3.04 -0.82
CA HIS A 8 -2.63 -1.71 -0.78
C HIS A 8 -2.58 -1.13 -2.22
N PRO A 9 -2.93 0.14 -2.50
CA PRO A 9 -2.98 0.67 -3.88
C PRO A 9 -1.63 0.69 -4.63
N ALA A 10 -0.51 0.65 -3.90
CA ALA A 10 0.82 0.50 -4.49
C ALA A 10 1.07 -0.90 -5.06
N ASP A 11 0.34 -1.91 -4.59
CA ASP A 11 0.40 -3.29 -5.08
C ASP A 11 -0.48 -3.41 -6.32
N ILE A 12 0.16 -3.48 -7.50
CA ILE A 12 -0.53 -3.56 -8.78
C ILE A 12 -0.72 -5.02 -9.24
N ASN A 13 -0.13 -5.98 -8.51
CA ASN A 13 -0.32 -7.41 -8.71
C ASN A 13 -0.87 -8.06 -7.43
N PRO A 14 -2.15 -7.81 -7.09
CA PRO A 14 -2.72 -8.10 -5.77
C PRO A 14 -2.83 -9.60 -5.42
N ASN A 15 -2.39 -10.50 -6.30
CA ASN A 15 -2.43 -11.94 -6.06
C ASN A 15 -1.32 -12.41 -5.10
N ASN A 16 -0.27 -11.61 -4.87
CA ASN A 16 0.88 -11.98 -4.04
C ASN A 16 0.93 -11.26 -2.67
N PHE A 17 0.17 -10.17 -2.48
CA PHE A 17 0.22 -9.32 -1.27
C PHE A 17 1.64 -8.92 -0.87
N THR A 18 2.47 -8.62 -1.86
CA THR A 18 3.86 -8.24 -1.68
C THR A 18 4.09 -6.91 -2.40
N LEU A 19 4.58 -5.90 -1.67
CA LEU A 19 5.06 -4.68 -2.30
C LEU A 19 6.48 -4.89 -2.79
N THR A 20 6.67 -5.01 -4.10
CA THR A 20 8.02 -5.05 -4.68
C THR A 20 8.68 -3.67 -4.63
N ILE A 21 10.01 -3.63 -4.71
CA ILE A 21 10.73 -2.34 -4.81
C ILE A 21 10.33 -1.54 -6.06
N GLY A 22 9.96 -2.22 -7.15
CA GLY A 22 9.50 -1.57 -8.38
C GLY A 22 8.17 -0.85 -8.19
N GLU A 23 7.21 -1.52 -7.55
CA GLU A 23 5.91 -0.95 -7.18
C GLU A 23 6.06 0.22 -6.21
N LEU A 24 6.83 0.04 -5.13
CA LEU A 24 7.07 1.10 -4.16
C LEU A 24 7.71 2.33 -4.81
N THR A 25 8.71 2.12 -5.67
CA THR A 25 9.41 3.23 -6.35
C THR A 25 8.47 3.96 -7.29
N ALA A 26 7.69 3.24 -8.10
CA ALA A 26 6.73 3.84 -9.02
C ALA A 26 5.62 4.60 -8.27
N TYR A 27 5.09 4.03 -7.19
CA TYR A 27 4.08 4.68 -6.34
C TYR A 27 4.63 5.94 -5.65
N GLY A 28 5.85 5.86 -5.13
CA GLY A 28 6.54 6.99 -4.52
C GLY A 28 6.83 8.12 -5.51
N LEU A 29 7.22 7.78 -6.75
CA LEU A 29 7.39 8.76 -7.82
C LEU A 29 6.06 9.42 -8.21
N ALA A 30 4.97 8.65 -8.30
CA ALA A 30 3.66 9.20 -8.62
C ALA A 30 3.17 10.18 -7.54
N TRP A 31 3.34 9.82 -6.26
CA TRP A 31 3.06 10.72 -5.15
C TRP A 31 3.91 11.98 -5.21
N LYS A 32 5.22 11.84 -5.36
CA LYS A 32 6.18 12.96 -5.38
C LYS A 32 5.89 13.94 -6.52
N ASN A 33 5.49 13.44 -7.68
CA ASN A 33 5.21 14.26 -8.86
C ASN A 33 3.74 14.73 -8.92
N GLY A 34 2.87 14.28 -8.01
CA GLY A 34 1.43 14.58 -8.05
C GLY A 34 0.70 13.99 -9.25
N THR A 35 1.25 12.94 -9.88
CA THR A 35 0.63 12.30 -11.04
C THR A 35 -0.43 11.30 -10.62
N ASN A 36 -1.46 11.12 -11.46
CA ASN A 36 -2.46 10.09 -11.22
C ASN A 36 -1.83 8.69 -11.21
N TRP A 37 -2.15 7.92 -10.19
CA TRP A 37 -1.89 6.49 -10.09
C TRP A 37 -3.04 5.68 -10.69
N THR A 38 -2.72 4.48 -11.17
CA THR A 38 -3.68 3.58 -11.81
C THR A 38 -4.76 3.09 -10.86
N ILE A 39 -4.42 2.93 -9.57
CA ILE A 39 -5.34 2.50 -8.51
C ILE A 39 -5.62 3.70 -7.59
N PRO A 40 -6.87 4.13 -7.40
CA PRO A 40 -7.18 5.24 -6.50
C PRO A 40 -6.76 4.92 -5.05
N PRO A 41 -6.55 5.92 -4.19
CA PRO A 41 -6.90 7.35 -4.34
C PRO A 41 -5.96 8.18 -5.24
N ASN A 42 -6.54 9.19 -5.90
CA ASN A 42 -5.84 10.23 -6.65
C ASN A 42 -6.28 11.62 -6.15
N PRO A 43 -5.35 12.51 -5.70
CA PRO A 43 -3.91 12.28 -5.56
C PRO A 43 -3.61 11.22 -4.47
N ILE A 44 -2.42 10.62 -4.53
CA ILE A 44 -1.96 9.67 -3.50
C ILE A 44 -1.84 10.43 -2.16
N PRO A 45 -2.55 10.02 -1.09
CA PRO A 45 -2.35 10.62 0.24
C PRO A 45 -0.95 10.30 0.76
N VAL A 46 -0.32 11.25 1.46
CA VAL A 46 1.01 11.02 2.06
C VAL A 46 1.03 9.80 2.98
N ALA A 47 -0.06 9.58 3.73
CA ALA A 47 -0.16 8.43 4.64
C ALA A 47 -0.12 7.08 3.90
N TYR A 48 -0.58 7.01 2.64
CA TYR A 48 -0.55 5.79 1.84
C TYR A 48 0.86 5.49 1.32
N VAL A 49 1.58 6.49 0.81
CA VAL A 49 2.98 6.29 0.39
C VAL A 49 3.89 6.00 1.59
N THR A 50 3.63 6.63 2.75
CA THR A 50 4.35 6.31 3.99
C THR A 50 4.07 4.88 4.43
N ARG A 51 2.82 4.40 4.32
CA ARG A 51 2.50 3.01 4.67
C ARG A 51 3.13 2.02 3.71
N ALA A 52 3.13 2.29 2.40
CA ALA A 52 3.82 1.47 1.42
C ALA A 52 5.31 1.30 1.78
N GLY A 53 5.97 2.40 2.16
CA GLY A 53 7.37 2.38 2.60
C GLY A 53 7.57 1.54 3.86
N ALA A 54 6.71 1.71 4.86
CA ALA A 54 6.79 0.92 6.10
C ALA A 54 6.58 -0.58 5.86
N LEU A 55 5.61 -0.96 5.02
CA LEU A 55 5.36 -2.34 4.64
C LEU A 55 6.55 -2.97 3.92
N TRP A 56 7.16 -2.24 2.98
CA TRP A 56 8.36 -2.70 2.29
C TRP A 56 9.53 -2.90 3.26
N GLN A 57 9.79 -1.92 4.14
CA GLN A 57 10.84 -2.01 5.17
C GLN A 57 10.59 -3.16 6.17
N GLY A 58 9.33 -3.53 6.40
CA GLY A 58 8.95 -4.62 7.30
C GLY A 58 8.97 -6.02 6.68
N GLY A 59 9.48 -6.18 5.45
CA GLY A 59 9.60 -7.48 4.79
C GLY A 59 8.70 -7.68 3.57
N GLU A 60 8.20 -6.58 2.98
CA GLU A 60 7.46 -6.51 1.70
C GLU A 60 6.07 -7.12 1.70
N THR A 61 5.89 -8.26 2.36
CA THR A 61 4.64 -9.00 2.45
C THR A 61 3.75 -8.40 3.53
N TYR A 62 2.48 -8.24 3.18
CA TYR A 62 1.49 -7.63 4.04
C TYR A 62 0.17 -8.40 3.99
N ARG A 63 -0.73 -8.08 4.92
CA ARG A 63 -2.10 -8.56 4.92
C ARG A 63 -3.04 -7.42 5.31
N PHE A 64 -4.28 -7.55 4.91
CA PHE A 64 -5.35 -6.75 5.48
C PHE A 64 -5.67 -7.20 6.91
N ASP A 65 -5.83 -6.23 7.80
CA ASP A 65 -6.26 -6.39 9.18
C ASP A 65 -7.34 -5.35 9.51
N SER A 66 -8.60 -5.80 9.59
CA SER A 66 -9.73 -4.92 9.92
C SER A 66 -9.69 -4.42 11.37
N THR A 67 -8.93 -5.07 12.25
CA THR A 67 -8.79 -4.68 13.66
C THR A 67 -7.71 -3.61 13.88
N ALA A 68 -6.82 -3.42 12.90
CA ALA A 68 -5.76 -2.42 12.95
C ALA A 68 -6.24 -0.98 12.67
N GLY A 69 -7.51 -0.79 12.29
CA GLY A 69 -8.15 0.50 12.03
C GLY A 69 -8.46 0.75 10.56
N ALA A 70 -8.78 2.00 10.20
CA ALA A 70 -9.05 2.39 8.81
C ALA A 70 -7.75 2.52 7.99
N ALA A 71 -7.87 2.62 6.67
CA ALA A 71 -6.72 2.89 5.81
C ALA A 71 -6.01 4.21 6.22
N PRO A 72 -4.67 4.24 6.27
CA PRO A 72 -3.76 3.19 5.81
C PRO A 72 -3.34 2.17 6.88
N MET A 73 -3.87 2.23 8.11
CA MET A 73 -3.44 1.35 9.20
C MET A 73 -3.87 -0.11 9.02
N CYS A 74 -4.91 -0.35 8.21
CA CYS A 74 -5.43 -1.69 7.94
C CYS A 74 -4.48 -2.61 7.17
N TRP A 75 -3.38 -2.12 6.58
CA TRP A 75 -2.41 -2.98 5.88
C TRP A 75 -1.22 -3.24 6.77
N VAL A 76 -1.06 -4.42 7.35
CA VAL A 76 0.00 -4.73 8.31
C VAL A 76 0.99 -5.73 7.72
N ASN A 77 2.27 -5.66 8.09
CA ASN A 77 3.23 -6.69 7.70
C ASN A 77 2.77 -8.07 8.20
N THR A 78 2.97 -9.09 7.37
CA THR A 78 2.91 -10.47 7.85
C THR A 78 4.15 -10.72 8.70
N LEU A 79 3.97 -11.21 9.92
CA LEU A 79 5.11 -11.61 10.74
C LEU A 79 5.87 -12.72 10.00
N VAL A 80 7.20 -12.60 9.94
CA VAL A 80 8.05 -13.75 9.62
C VAL A 80 8.04 -14.66 10.85
N SER A 81 7.44 -15.83 10.70
CA SER A 81 7.45 -16.90 11.71
C SER A 81 8.86 -17.44 11.92
#